data_AF-A0A4P2Q1C2-F1
#
_entry.id   AF-A0A4P2Q1C2-F1
#
_cell.length_a   1.000
_cell.length_b   1.000
_cell.length_c   1.000
_cell.angle_alpha   90.00
_cell.angle_beta   90.00
_cell.angle_gamma   90.00
#
_symmetry.space_group_name_H-M   'P 1'
#
loop_
_entity.id
_entity.type
_entity.pdbx_description
1 polymer ?
#
loop_
_entity_poly.entity_id
_entity_poly.type
_entity_poly.pdbx_seq_one_letter_code
_entity_poly.pdbx_strand_id
1 'polypeptide(L)'
;MLLAAAMACVGVGFAVMFFARVAPPPEPAPRKAPPHPGALAARRGAGPLGPAGTPLATYMAALCFADANGDDVPDPVLWLDGETRGQVTAVDGRTGHGLWSSEELENPDALACPDPTTVIAGRDGDTTLLALDARTGKARWTAELPGVPDEVAGGDGCATVLLKDGAATGIRLDGGETVDCATAPRPEAILGPFWERKRNPQGVQVGDVEVVLAAQTQGTPRLSAEGRRGGELLWKKALPVRAPTSGGRADLFLVASGGAAVVLGLGAAGGDEPRILAIDPASGAIRYDHAASYLGGKIAAVKASGPYVYIVSGAALRAVDPATGDAVWRATVPPRPR
;
A
#
# COMPACT_ATOMS: atom_id res chain seq x y z
N MET A 1 -2.78 78.34 -22.71
CA MET A 1 -2.89 76.96 -22.19
C MET A 1 -2.14 76.04 -23.16
N LEU A 2 -0.86 75.76 -22.87
CA LEU A 2 -0.07 74.76 -23.60
C LEU A 2 0.58 73.87 -22.53
N LEU A 3 0.19 72.59 -22.52
CA LEU A 3 0.81 71.56 -21.69
C LEU A 3 2.05 71.02 -22.41
N ALA A 4 3.20 71.09 -21.75
CA ALA A 4 4.42 70.41 -22.17
C ALA A 4 4.44 68.98 -21.58
N ALA A 5 4.57 67.98 -22.45
CA ALA A 5 4.74 66.58 -22.07
C ALA A 5 6.22 66.27 -21.88
N ALA A 6 6.60 65.80 -20.70
CA ALA A 6 7.94 65.30 -20.39
C ALA A 6 8.00 63.79 -20.71
N MET A 7 8.89 63.41 -21.62
CA MET A 7 9.14 62.04 -22.06
C MET A 7 10.33 61.48 -21.25
N ALA A 8 10.07 60.54 -20.35
CA ALA A 8 11.11 59.85 -19.58
C ALA A 8 11.66 58.67 -20.39
N CYS A 9 12.93 58.74 -20.78
CA CYS A 9 13.66 57.61 -21.36
C CYS A 9 14.15 56.68 -20.25
N VAL A 10 13.64 55.45 -20.20
CA VAL A 10 14.15 54.38 -19.33
C VAL A 10 15.20 53.60 -20.11
N GLY A 11 16.47 53.76 -19.73
CA GLY A 11 17.58 52.98 -20.27
C GLY A 11 17.63 51.59 -19.62
N VAL A 12 17.41 50.54 -20.42
CA VAL A 12 17.59 49.14 -20.00
C VAL A 12 19.06 48.76 -20.21
N GLY A 13 19.82 48.69 -19.12
CA GLY A 13 21.19 48.15 -19.12
C GLY A 13 21.17 46.62 -19.17
N PHE A 14 21.67 46.03 -20.25
CA PHE A 14 21.93 44.59 -20.33
C PHE A 14 23.30 44.28 -19.71
N ALA A 15 23.29 43.58 -18.58
CA ALA A 15 24.49 42.94 -18.04
C ALA A 15 24.70 41.59 -18.74
N VAL A 16 25.79 41.46 -19.50
CA VAL A 16 26.21 40.19 -20.09
C VAL A 16 27.07 39.45 -19.08
N MET A 17 26.51 38.46 -18.41
CA MET A 17 27.27 37.53 -17.55
C MET A 17 27.82 36.38 -18.40
N PHE A 18 29.15 36.27 -18.46
CA PHE A 18 29.83 35.12 -19.01
C PHE A 18 29.94 34.03 -17.94
N PHE A 19 29.21 32.93 -18.12
CA PHE A 19 29.39 31.72 -17.33
C PHE A 19 30.42 30.82 -18.02
N ALA A 20 31.61 30.71 -17.45
CA ALA A 20 32.55 29.66 -17.83
C ALA A 20 31.95 28.31 -17.41
N ARG A 21 31.58 27.47 -18.38
CA ARG A 21 31.17 26.10 -18.13
C ARG A 21 32.39 25.29 -17.72
N VAL A 22 32.59 25.15 -16.41
CA VAL A 22 33.49 24.13 -15.86
C VAL A 22 32.78 22.79 -16.05
N ALA A 23 33.39 21.86 -16.79
CA ALA A 23 32.86 20.51 -16.91
C ALA A 23 32.80 19.89 -15.49
N PRO A 24 31.66 19.34 -15.06
CA PRO A 24 31.59 18.66 -13.79
C PRO A 24 32.62 17.51 -13.78
N PRO A 25 33.25 17.23 -12.63
CA PRO A 25 34.15 16.09 -12.52
C PRO A 25 33.42 14.81 -12.95
N PRO A 26 34.12 13.87 -13.61
CA PRO A 26 33.52 12.60 -14.01
C PRO A 26 32.89 11.92 -12.80
N GLU A 27 31.63 11.56 -12.95
CA GLU A 27 30.86 10.89 -11.92
C GLU A 27 31.61 9.60 -11.54
N PRO A 28 31.89 9.35 -10.25
CA PRO A 28 32.55 8.11 -9.85
C PRO A 28 31.71 6.94 -10.34
N ALA A 29 32.37 5.97 -10.98
CA ALA A 29 31.70 4.77 -11.47
C ALA A 29 30.78 4.21 -10.39
N PRO A 30 29.52 3.83 -10.72
CA PRO A 30 28.56 3.39 -9.73
C PRO A 30 29.17 2.24 -8.94
N ARG A 31 29.36 2.47 -7.63
CA ARG A 31 29.73 1.40 -6.71
C ARG A 31 28.62 0.36 -6.83
N LYS A 32 28.96 -0.86 -7.22
CA LYS A 32 28.06 -2.01 -7.08
C LYS A 32 27.53 -1.97 -5.65
N ALA A 33 26.24 -1.75 -5.50
CA ALA A 33 25.59 -1.88 -4.21
C ALA A 33 25.95 -3.26 -3.65
N PRO A 34 26.34 -3.37 -2.37
CA PRO A 34 26.51 -4.68 -1.76
C PRO A 34 25.21 -5.47 -1.98
N PRO A 35 25.29 -6.77 -2.34
CA PRO A 35 24.09 -7.58 -2.46
C PRO A 35 23.29 -7.48 -1.16
N HIS A 36 22.01 -7.11 -1.25
CA HIS A 36 21.13 -7.09 -0.09
C HIS A 36 21.22 -8.46 0.61
N PRO A 37 21.64 -8.55 1.87
CA PRO A 37 21.79 -9.81 2.58
C PRO A 37 20.47 -10.58 2.80
N GLY A 38 19.33 -10.02 2.38
CA GLY A 38 17.99 -10.55 2.63
C GLY A 38 17.31 -11.24 1.46
N ALA A 39 17.87 -11.22 0.25
CA ALA A 39 17.40 -12.08 -0.84
C ALA A 39 17.93 -13.50 -0.58
N LEU A 40 17.38 -14.11 0.47
CA LEU A 40 17.54 -15.52 0.81
C LEU A 40 17.49 -16.33 -0.48
N ALA A 41 18.51 -17.16 -0.70
CA ALA A 41 18.48 -18.21 -1.67
C ALA A 41 17.14 -18.95 -1.52
N ALA A 42 16.18 -18.64 -2.39
CA ALA A 42 14.86 -19.23 -2.41
C ALA A 42 15.09 -20.73 -2.58
N ARG A 43 14.96 -21.47 -1.48
CA ARG A 43 15.09 -22.92 -1.45
C ARG A 43 14.08 -23.46 -2.47
N ARG A 44 14.56 -24.00 -3.59
CA ARG A 44 13.79 -24.76 -4.60
C ARG A 44 13.27 -26.11 -4.06
N GLY A 45 12.86 -26.15 -2.80
CA GLY A 45 12.16 -27.26 -2.18
C GLY A 45 10.96 -26.70 -1.46
N ALA A 46 9.87 -26.50 -2.20
CA ALA A 46 8.57 -26.16 -1.64
C ALA A 46 8.05 -27.35 -0.83
N GLY A 47 8.59 -27.52 0.39
CA GLY A 47 7.86 -28.15 1.47
C GLY A 47 6.56 -27.37 1.75
N PRO A 48 5.65 -27.88 2.60
CA PRO A 48 4.39 -27.20 2.88
C PRO A 48 4.65 -25.72 3.20
N LEU A 49 4.13 -24.85 2.34
CA LEU A 49 4.35 -23.40 2.36
C LEU A 49 3.77 -22.83 3.66
N GLY A 50 4.60 -22.75 4.69
CA GLY A 50 4.30 -22.05 5.93
C GLY A 50 4.82 -22.76 7.16
N PRO A 51 4.98 -22.02 8.26
CA PRO A 51 5.27 -22.62 9.55
C PRO A 51 4.17 -23.58 9.99
N ALA A 52 4.52 -24.53 10.86
CA ALA A 52 3.54 -25.36 11.55
C ALA A 52 2.62 -24.45 12.39
N GLY A 53 1.32 -24.43 12.08
CA GLY A 53 0.34 -23.61 12.79
C GLY A 53 -1.02 -23.61 12.11
N THR A 54 -2.05 -23.15 12.83
CA THR A 54 -3.38 -22.95 12.25
C THR A 54 -3.31 -21.80 11.26
N PRO A 55 -3.71 -21.98 9.99
CA PRO A 55 -3.75 -20.89 9.02
C PRO A 55 -4.62 -19.74 9.51
N LEU A 56 -4.16 -18.51 9.32
CA LEU A 56 -4.93 -17.31 9.62
C LEU A 56 -6.09 -17.15 8.63
N ALA A 57 -7.28 -16.80 9.14
CA ALA A 57 -8.50 -16.53 8.37
C ALA A 57 -8.89 -15.04 8.42
N THR A 58 -8.81 -14.31 7.30
CA THR A 58 -9.19 -12.89 7.22
C THR A 58 -10.01 -12.55 5.97
N TYR A 59 -11.09 -11.80 6.16
CA TYR A 59 -12.03 -11.47 5.09
C TYR A 59 -12.01 -10.00 4.67
N MET A 60 -11.29 -9.16 5.42
CA MET A 60 -11.28 -7.71 5.20
C MET A 60 -10.08 -7.30 4.35
N ALA A 61 -10.26 -6.20 3.60
CA ALA A 61 -9.18 -5.57 2.84
C ALA A 61 -8.28 -4.66 3.72
N ALA A 62 -8.67 -4.49 4.99
CA ALA A 62 -7.95 -3.73 5.99
C ALA A 62 -6.63 -4.42 6.34
N LEU A 63 -5.53 -3.80 5.91
CA LEU A 63 -4.16 -4.26 6.13
C LEU A 63 -3.29 -3.02 6.34
N CYS A 64 -2.54 -2.94 7.43
CA CYS A 64 -1.50 -1.94 7.62
C CYS A 64 -0.19 -2.60 8.07
N PHE A 65 0.84 -1.81 8.31
CA PHE A 65 2.15 -2.33 8.69
C PHE A 65 2.71 -1.56 9.89
N ALA A 66 3.25 -2.28 10.86
CA ALA A 66 3.92 -1.74 12.04
C ALA A 66 5.25 -2.49 12.27
N ASP A 67 6.02 -2.11 13.28
CA ASP A 67 7.18 -2.88 13.76
C ASP A 67 6.79 -3.56 15.08
N ALA A 68 6.06 -4.66 14.95
CA ALA A 68 5.38 -5.31 16.08
C ALA A 68 6.34 -6.17 16.92
N ASN A 69 7.48 -6.60 16.37
CA ASN A 69 8.49 -7.37 17.12
C ASN A 69 9.80 -6.59 17.39
N GLY A 70 9.94 -5.36 16.88
CA GLY A 70 11.12 -4.52 17.14
C GLY A 70 12.33 -4.83 16.26
N ASP A 71 12.12 -5.44 15.09
CA ASP A 71 13.17 -5.91 14.19
C ASP A 71 13.35 -5.09 12.91
N ASP A 72 12.66 -3.95 12.84
CA ASP A 72 12.64 -3.00 11.72
C ASP A 72 12.14 -3.60 10.39
N VAL A 73 11.46 -4.76 10.43
CA VAL A 73 10.73 -5.31 9.28
C VAL A 73 9.25 -4.97 9.41
N PRO A 74 8.60 -4.49 8.34
CA PRO A 74 7.17 -4.24 8.36
C PRO A 74 6.36 -5.51 8.63
N ASP A 75 5.67 -5.53 9.77
CA ASP A 75 4.77 -6.59 10.21
C ASP A 75 3.33 -6.26 9.77
N PRO A 76 2.70 -7.09 8.94
CA PRO A 76 1.30 -6.89 8.57
C PRO A 76 0.37 -7.01 9.78
N VAL A 77 -0.50 -6.01 9.91
CA VAL A 77 -1.57 -5.94 10.90
C VAL A 77 -2.92 -5.92 10.19
N LEU A 78 -3.84 -6.78 10.62
CA LEU A 78 -5.13 -7.00 9.96
C LEU A 78 -6.21 -7.50 10.94
N TRP A 79 -7.45 -7.53 10.48
CA TRP A 79 -8.56 -8.16 11.20
C TRP A 79 -8.61 -9.68 11.00
N LEU A 80 -8.71 -10.43 12.09
CA LEU A 80 -9.00 -11.86 12.16
C LEU A 80 -10.49 -12.06 12.49
N ASP A 81 -11.12 -13.10 11.91
CA ASP A 81 -12.44 -13.65 12.30
C ASP A 81 -13.75 -12.89 11.95
N GLY A 82 -13.75 -11.86 11.08
CA GLY A 82 -14.90 -11.56 10.20
C GLY A 82 -15.63 -10.21 10.38
N GLU A 83 -16.84 -10.13 9.79
CA GLU A 83 -17.58 -8.87 9.57
C GLU A 83 -18.29 -8.32 10.81
N THR A 84 -18.73 -9.18 11.73
CA THR A 84 -19.52 -8.76 12.91
C THR A 84 -18.70 -8.76 14.20
N ARG A 85 -17.63 -9.56 14.23
CA ARG A 85 -16.66 -9.59 15.33
C ARG A 85 -15.30 -9.92 14.76
N GLY A 86 -14.26 -9.37 15.37
CA GLY A 86 -12.90 -9.71 14.98
C GLY A 86 -11.86 -9.27 15.99
N GLN A 87 -10.65 -9.77 15.79
CA GLN A 87 -9.48 -9.38 16.56
C GLN A 87 -8.48 -8.70 15.63
N VAL A 88 -7.87 -7.60 16.06
CA VAL A 88 -6.69 -7.07 15.37
C VAL A 88 -5.55 -8.03 15.63
N THR A 89 -4.85 -8.46 14.58
CA THR A 89 -3.77 -9.45 14.66
C THR A 89 -2.56 -8.94 13.91
N ALA A 90 -1.39 -9.02 14.54
CA ALA A 90 -0.10 -8.79 13.92
C ALA A 90 0.57 -10.11 13.55
N VAL A 91 1.23 -10.14 12.40
CA VAL A 91 1.97 -11.28 11.86
C VAL A 91 3.38 -10.83 11.54
N ASP A 92 4.37 -11.64 11.90
CA ASP A 92 5.79 -11.41 11.59
C ASP A 92 5.98 -11.32 10.07
N GLY A 93 6.44 -10.15 9.61
CA GLY A 93 6.63 -9.85 8.19
C GLY A 93 7.70 -10.70 7.52
N ARG A 94 8.64 -11.27 8.29
CA ARG A 94 9.72 -12.12 7.78
C ARG A 94 9.28 -13.57 7.67
N THR A 95 8.48 -14.07 8.61
CA THR A 95 8.20 -15.52 8.72
C THR A 95 6.74 -15.93 8.50
N GLY A 96 5.79 -14.99 8.60
CA GLY A 96 4.35 -15.31 8.57
C GLY A 96 3.83 -15.91 9.89
N HIS A 97 4.58 -15.81 10.98
CA HIS A 97 4.12 -16.28 12.29
C HIS A 97 3.23 -15.22 12.96
N GLY A 98 2.08 -15.62 13.52
CA GLY A 98 1.28 -14.69 14.32
C GLY A 98 2.03 -14.25 15.58
N LEU A 99 2.11 -12.94 15.81
CA LEU A 99 2.81 -12.33 16.95
C LEU A 99 1.85 -12.15 18.14
N TRP A 100 0.72 -11.48 17.91
CA TRP A 100 -0.30 -11.22 18.91
C TRP A 100 -1.67 -11.01 18.26
N SER A 101 -2.73 -11.19 19.06
CA SER A 101 -4.10 -10.78 18.72
C SER A 101 -4.67 -9.92 19.85
N SER A 102 -5.45 -8.90 19.52
CA SER A 102 -6.17 -8.06 20.48
C SER A 102 -7.30 -8.83 21.14
N GLU A 103 -7.97 -8.18 22.10
CA GLU A 103 -9.31 -8.59 22.51
C GLU A 103 -10.30 -8.55 21.33
N GLU A 104 -11.40 -9.30 21.43
CA GLU A 104 -12.47 -9.31 20.43
C GLU A 104 -13.17 -7.94 20.41
N LEU A 105 -13.34 -7.41 19.20
CA LEU A 105 -14.02 -6.15 18.91
C LEU A 105 -15.27 -6.45 18.07
N GLU A 106 -16.36 -5.78 18.38
CA GLU A 106 -17.60 -5.86 17.61
C GLU A 106 -17.54 -4.93 16.39
N ASN A 107 -18.12 -5.37 15.28
CA ASN A 107 -18.28 -4.65 14.02
C ASN A 107 -16.97 -3.97 13.54
N PRO A 108 -15.90 -4.74 13.27
CA PRO A 108 -14.63 -4.16 12.83
C PRO A 108 -14.76 -3.39 11.51
N ASP A 109 -14.14 -2.21 11.41
CA ASP A 109 -14.17 -1.39 10.19
C ASP A 109 -12.80 -0.76 9.89
N ALA A 110 -12.55 0.45 10.40
CA ALA A 110 -11.31 1.19 10.19
C ALA A 110 -10.11 0.48 10.84
N LEU A 111 -9.00 0.40 10.11
CA LEU A 111 -7.71 -0.10 10.61
C LEU A 111 -6.56 0.68 9.98
N ALA A 112 -5.66 1.19 10.80
CA ALA A 112 -4.47 1.90 10.35
C ALA A 112 -3.28 1.72 11.29
N CYS A 113 -2.09 1.91 10.75
CA CYS A 113 -0.83 1.92 11.48
C CYS A 113 -0.17 3.28 11.17
N PRO A 114 -0.54 4.36 11.89
CA PRO A 114 -0.04 5.71 11.61
C PRO A 114 1.46 5.86 11.86
N ASP A 115 2.03 5.01 12.73
CA ASP A 115 3.45 4.93 13.04
C ASP A 115 3.85 3.47 13.37
N PRO A 116 5.15 3.15 13.50
CA PRO A 116 5.60 1.78 13.79
C PRO A 116 5.15 1.19 15.13
N THR A 117 4.72 2.02 16.07
CA THR A 117 4.41 1.68 17.47
C THR A 117 2.93 1.68 17.80
N THR A 118 2.08 2.25 16.95
CA THR A 118 0.64 2.46 17.22
C THR A 118 -0.20 1.80 16.14
N VAL A 119 -1.19 1.02 16.54
CA VAL A 119 -2.25 0.51 15.66
C VAL A 119 -3.56 1.15 16.08
N ILE A 120 -4.33 1.66 15.12
CA ILE A 120 -5.62 2.29 15.34
C ILE A 120 -6.71 1.41 14.75
N ALA A 121 -7.74 1.14 15.53
CA ALA A 121 -8.91 0.34 15.15
C ALA A 121 -10.20 1.11 15.45
N GLY A 122 -11.09 1.20 14.45
CA GLY A 122 -12.45 1.73 14.59
C GLY A 122 -13.48 0.64 14.37
N ARG A 123 -14.72 0.93 14.78
CA ARG A 123 -15.87 0.03 14.61
C ARG A 123 -16.95 0.68 13.76
N ASP A 124 -17.64 -0.10 12.96
CA ASP A 124 -18.76 0.39 12.15
C ASP A 124 -19.90 0.88 13.05
N GLY A 125 -20.41 2.07 12.74
CA GLY A 125 -21.50 2.73 13.47
C GLY A 125 -21.12 3.28 14.85
N ASP A 126 -19.87 3.16 15.28
CA ASP A 126 -19.36 3.65 16.57
C ASP A 126 -18.52 4.93 16.36
N THR A 127 -18.60 5.90 17.29
CA THR A 127 -17.77 7.11 17.30
C THR A 127 -16.45 6.90 18.06
N THR A 128 -16.25 5.72 18.64
CA THR A 128 -15.04 5.40 19.38
C THR A 128 -13.91 4.97 18.45
N LEU A 129 -12.70 5.39 18.81
CA LEU A 129 -11.45 4.96 18.19
C LEU A 129 -10.54 4.35 19.25
N LEU A 130 -10.04 3.15 18.99
CA LEU A 130 -9.16 2.43 19.89
C LEU A 130 -7.73 2.46 19.37
N ALA A 131 -6.78 2.88 20.19
CA ALA A 131 -5.37 2.67 19.92
C ALA A 131 -4.83 1.46 20.67
N LEU A 132 -4.11 0.62 19.94
CA LEU A 132 -3.40 -0.53 20.43
C LEU A 132 -1.89 -0.27 20.34
N ASP A 133 -1.18 -0.78 21.33
CA ASP A 133 0.27 -0.90 21.28
C ASP A 133 0.67 -1.91 20.20
N ALA A 134 1.42 -1.47 19.18
CA ALA A 134 1.77 -2.32 18.04
C ALA A 134 2.60 -3.56 18.42
N ARG A 135 3.27 -3.57 19.58
CA ARG A 135 4.09 -4.69 20.02
C ARG A 135 3.31 -5.75 20.79
N THR A 136 2.24 -5.35 21.46
CA THR A 136 1.52 -6.22 22.40
C THR A 136 0.06 -6.42 22.06
N GLY A 137 -0.50 -5.61 21.16
CA GLY A 137 -1.93 -5.61 20.83
C GLY A 137 -2.84 -5.10 21.95
N LYS A 138 -2.27 -4.57 23.04
CA LYS A 138 -3.03 -4.06 24.20
C LYS A 138 -3.51 -2.65 23.95
N ALA A 139 -4.71 -2.35 24.43
CA ALA A 139 -5.25 -0.99 24.40
C ALA A 139 -4.32 0.00 25.13
N ARG A 140 -3.99 1.10 24.46
CA ARG A 140 -3.27 2.26 25.03
C ARG A 140 -4.24 3.32 25.50
N TRP A 141 -5.18 3.68 24.63
CA TRP A 141 -6.21 4.69 24.90
C TRP A 141 -7.42 4.46 24.00
N THR A 142 -8.54 5.07 24.38
CA THR A 142 -9.76 5.17 23.58
C THR A 142 -10.13 6.64 23.45
N ALA A 143 -10.53 7.06 22.25
CA ALA A 143 -10.96 8.42 21.96
C ALA A 143 -12.40 8.43 21.44
N GLU A 144 -13.19 9.41 21.89
CA GLU A 144 -14.51 9.71 21.31
C GLU A 144 -14.34 10.75 20.20
N LEU A 145 -14.82 10.42 19.01
CA LEU A 145 -14.78 11.28 17.84
C LEU A 145 -16.14 11.97 17.62
N PRO A 146 -16.19 13.10 16.89
CA PRO A 146 -17.45 13.75 16.56
C PRO A 146 -18.30 12.98 15.52
N GLY A 147 -17.79 11.87 14.98
CA GLY A 147 -18.46 11.03 13.99
C GLY A 147 -17.77 9.67 13.83
N VAL A 148 -18.37 8.80 13.03
CA VAL A 148 -17.86 7.43 12.80
C VAL A 148 -16.57 7.50 11.97
N PRO A 149 -15.45 6.91 12.45
CA PRO A 149 -14.20 6.88 11.69
C PRO A 149 -14.33 6.01 10.44
N ASP A 150 -13.74 6.45 9.34
CA ASP A 150 -13.67 5.72 8.07
C ASP A 150 -12.22 5.40 7.71
N GLU A 151 -11.38 6.43 7.64
CA GLU A 151 -9.96 6.29 7.29
C GLU A 151 -9.06 7.05 8.25
N VAL A 152 -7.82 6.58 8.41
CA VAL A 152 -6.83 7.20 9.29
C VAL A 152 -5.51 7.30 8.55
N ALA A 153 -4.90 8.48 8.54
CA ALA A 153 -3.59 8.75 7.98
C ALA A 153 -2.67 9.31 9.05
N GLY A 154 -1.48 8.71 9.21
CA GLY A 154 -0.48 9.16 10.17
C GLY A 154 0.29 10.40 9.71
N GLY A 155 0.72 11.19 10.68
CA GLY A 155 1.72 12.24 10.56
C GLY A 155 2.67 12.20 11.75
N ASP A 156 3.51 13.22 11.90
CA ASP A 156 4.50 13.26 12.99
C ASP A 156 3.84 13.44 14.36
N GLY A 157 3.63 12.33 15.09
CA GLY A 157 3.05 12.31 16.44
C GLY A 157 1.54 12.48 16.53
N CYS A 158 0.86 12.57 15.38
CA CYS A 158 -0.59 12.71 15.29
C CYS A 158 -1.13 11.95 14.07
N ALA A 159 -2.45 11.82 13.95
CA ALA A 159 -3.10 11.29 12.76
C ALA A 159 -4.31 12.14 12.37
N THR A 160 -4.61 12.20 11.08
CA THR A 160 -5.91 12.70 10.58
C THR A 160 -6.85 11.52 10.42
N VAL A 161 -8.03 11.63 11.03
CA VAL A 161 -9.14 10.70 10.87
C VAL A 161 -10.17 11.33 9.95
N LEU A 162 -10.45 10.68 8.82
CA LEU A 162 -11.61 10.97 7.97
C LEU A 162 -12.82 10.24 8.54
N LEU A 163 -13.92 10.96 8.68
CA LEU A 163 -15.19 10.45 9.19
C LEU A 163 -16.12 10.10 8.03
N LYS A 164 -17.11 9.23 8.27
CA LYS A 164 -18.07 8.77 7.24
C LYS A 164 -18.92 9.89 6.64
N ASP A 165 -19.03 11.03 7.31
CA ASP A 165 -19.72 12.23 6.81
C ASP A 165 -18.82 13.16 5.97
N GLY A 166 -17.56 12.80 5.76
CA GLY A 166 -16.54 13.58 5.03
C GLY A 166 -15.82 14.63 5.86
N ALA A 167 -16.21 14.84 7.12
CA ALA A 167 -15.44 15.67 8.04
C ALA A 167 -14.11 14.98 8.39
N ALA A 168 -13.12 15.77 8.78
CA ALA A 168 -11.84 15.26 9.23
C ALA A 168 -11.47 15.88 10.57
N THR A 169 -10.85 15.09 11.44
CA THR A 169 -10.34 15.54 12.74
C THR A 169 -8.94 15.01 12.97
N GLY A 170 -8.09 15.78 13.64
CA GLY A 170 -6.77 15.31 14.04
C GLY A 170 -6.81 14.70 15.44
N ILE A 171 -5.97 13.69 15.69
CA ILE A 171 -5.83 13.04 17.00
C ILE A 171 -4.35 12.89 17.34
N ARG A 172 -4.00 13.02 18.62
CA ARG A 172 -2.63 12.77 19.10
C ARG A 172 -2.42 11.27 19.32
N LEU A 173 -1.26 10.73 18.92
CA LEU A 173 -1.02 9.28 18.96
C LEU A 173 -0.66 8.75 20.36
N ASP A 174 -0.16 9.60 21.25
CA ASP A 174 0.21 9.22 22.62
C ASP A 174 -1.00 9.16 23.59
N GLY A 175 -2.00 10.01 23.40
CA GLY A 175 -3.14 10.15 24.34
C GLY A 175 -4.54 10.15 23.71
N GLY A 176 -4.66 10.21 22.39
CA GLY A 176 -5.95 10.19 21.68
C GLY A 176 -6.71 11.52 21.70
N GLU A 177 -6.14 12.60 22.24
CA GLU A 177 -6.83 13.90 22.28
C GLU A 177 -6.96 14.50 20.88
N THR A 178 -8.08 15.19 20.63
CA THR A 178 -8.27 15.94 19.38
C THR A 178 -7.26 17.08 19.28
N VAL A 179 -6.60 17.18 18.12
CA VAL A 179 -5.59 18.20 17.81
C VAL A 179 -5.71 18.65 16.36
N ASP A 180 -5.14 19.80 16.03
CA ASP A 180 -4.89 20.17 14.64
C ASP A 180 -3.60 19.46 14.17
N CYS A 181 -3.75 18.46 13.29
CA CYS A 181 -2.66 17.62 12.82
C CYS A 181 -2.19 18.04 11.43
N ALA A 182 -1.44 19.14 11.36
CA ALA A 182 -0.97 19.71 10.08
C ALA A 182 0.04 18.82 9.31
N THR A 183 0.66 17.85 9.99
CA THR A 183 1.67 16.96 9.39
C THR A 183 1.05 15.70 8.77
N ALA A 184 -0.17 15.34 9.14
CA ALA A 184 -0.86 14.22 8.53
C ALA A 184 -1.60 14.67 7.26
N PRO A 185 -1.48 13.95 6.14
CA PRO A 185 -2.25 14.23 4.95
C PRO A 185 -3.72 13.89 5.19
N ARG A 186 -4.64 14.67 4.59
CA ARG A 186 -6.05 14.32 4.60
C ARG A 186 -6.25 13.01 3.79
N PRO A 187 -6.91 11.97 4.32
CA PRO A 187 -7.03 10.67 3.63
C PRO A 187 -7.62 10.75 2.21
N GLU A 188 -8.55 11.69 1.97
CA GLU A 188 -9.12 11.98 0.65
C GLU A 188 -8.07 12.39 -0.40
N ALA A 189 -6.98 13.04 0.03
CA ALA A 189 -5.88 13.43 -0.85
C ALA A 189 -5.08 12.21 -1.33
N ILE A 190 -5.25 11.06 -0.68
CA ILE A 190 -4.52 9.84 -0.98
C ILE A 190 -5.39 8.90 -1.81
N LEU A 191 -6.72 8.75 -1.57
CA LEU A 191 -7.42 7.61 -2.19
C LEU A 191 -8.97 7.61 -2.30
N GLY A 192 -9.71 8.55 -1.69
CA GLY A 192 -11.19 8.49 -1.60
C GLY A 192 -11.70 7.28 -0.77
N PRO A 193 -13.02 7.12 -0.52
CA PRO A 193 -13.55 6.01 0.27
C PRO A 193 -13.04 4.65 -0.24
N PHE A 194 -12.96 3.62 0.61
CA PHE A 194 -12.17 2.42 0.29
C PHE A 194 -12.49 1.75 -1.07
N TRP A 195 -13.74 1.83 -1.54
CA TRP A 195 -14.17 1.31 -2.85
C TRP A 195 -13.63 2.13 -4.04
N GLU A 196 -13.26 3.38 -3.82
CA GLU A 196 -12.60 4.26 -4.78
C GLU A 196 -11.09 4.00 -4.87
N ARG A 197 -10.49 3.28 -3.92
CA ARG A 197 -9.08 2.86 -4.01
C ARG A 197 -8.82 1.86 -5.15
N LYS A 198 -9.89 1.35 -5.76
CA LYS A 198 -9.90 0.54 -6.99
C LYS A 198 -10.26 1.36 -8.24
N ARG A 199 -10.10 2.69 -8.18
CA ARG A 199 -10.33 3.60 -9.31
C ARG A 199 -9.61 3.09 -10.55
N ASN A 200 -10.32 3.19 -11.66
CA ASN A 200 -9.79 2.93 -12.99
C ASN A 200 -9.57 4.29 -13.67
N PRO A 201 -8.31 4.70 -13.93
CA PRO A 201 -7.06 3.97 -13.74
C PRO A 201 -6.47 4.06 -12.31
N GLN A 202 -5.53 3.17 -11.99
CA GLN A 202 -4.73 3.15 -10.75
C GLN A 202 -3.25 3.33 -11.06
N GLY A 203 -2.54 4.21 -10.34
CA GLY A 203 -1.11 4.47 -10.53
C GLY A 203 -0.24 4.09 -9.33
N VAL A 204 1.01 3.67 -9.57
CA VAL A 204 2.06 3.51 -8.54
C VAL A 204 3.39 4.07 -9.03
N GLN A 205 4.20 4.61 -8.12
CA GLN A 205 5.54 5.07 -8.45
C GLN A 205 6.57 3.94 -8.23
N VAL A 206 7.42 3.71 -9.24
CA VAL A 206 8.55 2.76 -9.18
C VAL A 206 9.82 3.49 -9.63
N GLY A 207 10.59 4.01 -8.66
CA GLY A 207 11.71 4.89 -8.97
C GLY A 207 11.22 6.23 -9.53
N ASP A 208 11.69 6.59 -10.72
CA ASP A 208 11.30 7.81 -11.43
C ASP A 208 10.18 7.60 -12.46
N VAL A 209 9.60 6.39 -12.50
CA VAL A 209 8.53 6.02 -13.43
C VAL A 209 7.24 5.72 -12.68
N GLU A 210 6.17 6.40 -13.09
CA GLU A 210 4.81 6.09 -12.72
C GLU A 210 4.29 4.96 -13.62
N VAL A 211 3.82 3.86 -13.03
CA VAL A 211 3.11 2.81 -13.76
C VAL A 211 1.62 2.95 -13.47
N VAL A 212 0.82 3.06 -14.53
CA VAL A 212 -0.63 3.23 -14.47
C VAL A 212 -1.32 2.00 -15.06
N LEU A 213 -2.18 1.35 -14.30
CA LEU A 213 -3.01 0.21 -14.68
C LEU A 213 -4.43 0.69 -14.97
N ALA A 214 -5.03 0.19 -16.06
CA ALA A 214 -6.41 0.47 -16.44
C ALA A 214 -7.13 -0.80 -16.88
N ALA A 215 -8.45 -0.85 -16.68
CA ALA A 215 -9.32 -1.91 -17.18
C ALA A 215 -10.27 -1.40 -18.28
N GLN A 216 -10.58 -2.25 -19.25
CA GLN A 216 -11.68 -1.98 -20.18
C GLN A 216 -13.02 -1.92 -19.44
N THR A 217 -13.85 -0.93 -19.76
CA THR A 217 -15.16 -0.71 -19.11
C THR A 217 -16.31 -1.42 -19.82
N GLN A 218 -16.09 -1.86 -21.07
CA GLN A 218 -17.07 -2.61 -21.87
C GLN A 218 -16.61 -4.05 -22.07
N GLY A 219 -17.51 -5.00 -21.88
CA GLY A 219 -17.22 -6.43 -22.04
C GLY A 219 -16.35 -6.99 -20.91
N THR A 220 -15.50 -7.98 -21.25
CA THR A 220 -14.55 -8.55 -20.29
C THR A 220 -13.46 -7.51 -19.96
N PRO A 221 -13.23 -7.18 -18.67
CA PRO A 221 -12.38 -6.05 -18.28
C PRO A 221 -10.88 -6.37 -18.45
N ARG A 222 -10.40 -6.43 -19.69
CA ARG A 222 -8.98 -6.67 -19.99
C ARG A 222 -8.13 -5.54 -19.42
N LEU A 223 -6.97 -5.90 -18.86
CA LEU A 223 -6.05 -4.95 -18.27
C LEU A 223 -5.07 -4.41 -19.30
N SER A 224 -4.72 -3.14 -19.15
CA SER A 224 -3.61 -2.49 -19.84
C SER A 224 -2.79 -1.69 -18.85
N ALA A 225 -1.49 -1.60 -19.08
CA ALA A 225 -0.60 -0.78 -18.28
C ALA A 225 0.15 0.22 -19.16
N GLU A 226 0.54 1.35 -18.60
CA GLU A 226 1.42 2.34 -19.20
C GLU A 226 2.43 2.87 -18.19
N GLY A 227 3.64 3.18 -18.66
CA GLY A 227 4.70 3.77 -17.86
C GLY A 227 4.91 5.23 -18.26
N ARG A 228 5.07 6.12 -17.29
CA ARG A 228 5.27 7.56 -17.49
C ARG A 228 6.44 8.08 -16.67
N ARG A 229 7.26 8.95 -17.24
CA ARG A 229 8.34 9.66 -16.51
C ARG A 229 8.12 11.15 -16.62
N GLY A 230 7.95 11.85 -15.50
CA GLY A 230 7.62 13.28 -15.51
C GLY A 230 6.36 13.61 -16.32
N GLY A 231 5.40 12.68 -16.37
CA GLY A 231 4.18 12.80 -17.17
C GLY A 231 4.31 12.39 -18.65
N GLU A 232 5.53 12.20 -19.18
CA GLU A 232 5.75 11.73 -20.54
C GLU A 232 5.55 10.21 -20.64
N LEU A 233 4.78 9.77 -21.64
CA LEU A 233 4.51 8.36 -21.90
C LEU A 233 5.77 7.64 -22.42
N LEU A 234 6.25 6.63 -21.68
CA LEU A 234 7.35 5.77 -22.10
C LEU A 234 6.87 4.57 -22.91
N TRP A 235 5.83 3.91 -22.43
CA TRP A 235 5.27 2.70 -23.05
C TRP A 235 3.81 2.53 -22.66
N LYS A 236 3.06 1.80 -23.49
CA LYS A 236 1.69 1.36 -23.22
C LYS A 236 1.48 -0.05 -23.76
N LYS A 237 0.86 -0.92 -22.97
CA LYS A 237 0.77 -2.35 -23.29
C LYS A 237 -0.54 -2.97 -22.79
N ALA A 238 -1.15 -3.81 -23.62
CA ALA A 238 -2.20 -4.72 -23.17
C ALA A 238 -1.58 -5.89 -22.40
N LEU A 239 -2.15 -6.23 -21.25
CA LEU A 239 -1.66 -7.33 -20.41
C LEU A 239 -2.39 -8.64 -20.74
N PRO A 240 -1.76 -9.81 -20.55
CA PRO A 240 -2.40 -11.11 -20.76
C PRO A 240 -3.37 -11.51 -19.64
N VAL A 241 -3.90 -10.51 -18.91
CA VAL A 241 -4.81 -10.66 -17.78
C VAL A 241 -5.99 -9.71 -17.89
N ARG A 242 -7.08 -10.08 -17.21
CA ARG A 242 -8.25 -9.24 -16.97
C ARG A 242 -8.38 -8.94 -15.48
N ALA A 243 -9.10 -7.87 -15.16
CA ALA A 243 -9.45 -7.59 -13.78
C ALA A 243 -10.44 -8.65 -13.26
N PRO A 244 -10.31 -9.13 -12.02
CA PRO A 244 -11.45 -9.69 -11.31
C PRO A 244 -12.53 -8.63 -11.14
N THR A 245 -13.77 -9.05 -10.89
CA THR A 245 -14.90 -8.13 -10.72
C THR A 245 -15.55 -8.29 -9.35
N SER A 246 -15.84 -7.16 -8.71
CA SER A 246 -16.62 -7.07 -7.47
C SER A 246 -17.75 -6.07 -7.66
N GLY A 247 -19.00 -6.47 -7.39
CA GLY A 247 -20.16 -5.58 -7.58
C GLY A 247 -20.30 -5.05 -9.02
N GLY A 248 -19.89 -5.84 -10.01
CA GLY A 248 -19.92 -5.45 -11.43
C GLY A 248 -18.82 -4.48 -11.87
N ARG A 249 -17.88 -4.12 -10.99
CA ARG A 249 -16.75 -3.22 -11.30
C ARG A 249 -15.45 -4.00 -11.36
N ALA A 250 -14.51 -3.56 -12.21
CA ALA A 250 -13.18 -4.11 -12.30
C ALA A 250 -12.35 -3.76 -11.05
N ASP A 251 -11.77 -4.77 -10.41
CA ASP A 251 -10.84 -4.60 -9.31
C ASP A 251 -9.40 -4.49 -9.87
N LEU A 252 -8.76 -3.35 -9.67
CA LEU A 252 -7.37 -3.13 -10.05
C LEU A 252 -6.45 -3.44 -8.87
N PHE A 253 -5.45 -4.28 -9.11
CA PHE A 253 -4.44 -4.64 -8.12
C PHE A 253 -3.05 -4.35 -8.69
N LEU A 254 -2.52 -3.19 -8.32
CA LEU A 254 -1.20 -2.70 -8.72
C LEU A 254 -0.42 -2.25 -7.49
N VAL A 255 0.80 -2.76 -7.31
CA VAL A 255 1.72 -2.31 -6.25
C VAL A 255 3.15 -2.18 -6.77
N ALA A 256 3.96 -1.35 -6.12
CA ALA A 256 5.38 -1.19 -6.41
C ALA A 256 6.21 -1.97 -5.37
N SER A 257 7.05 -2.90 -5.81
CA SER A 257 7.98 -3.62 -4.92
C SER A 257 9.15 -4.20 -5.71
N GLY A 258 10.33 -4.32 -5.09
CA GLY A 258 11.52 -4.92 -5.72
C GLY A 258 11.95 -4.25 -7.04
N GLY A 259 11.68 -2.95 -7.22
CA GLY A 259 11.94 -2.25 -8.48
C GLY A 259 11.09 -2.71 -9.66
N ALA A 260 9.93 -3.32 -9.40
CA ALA A 260 8.93 -3.72 -10.38
C ALA A 260 7.56 -3.15 -10.01
N ALA A 261 6.70 -3.01 -11.03
CA ALA A 261 5.26 -2.90 -10.84
C ALA A 261 4.65 -4.30 -10.85
N VAL A 262 4.03 -4.70 -9.75
CA VAL A 262 3.40 -6.02 -9.59
C VAL A 262 1.91 -5.89 -9.81
N VAL A 263 1.38 -6.69 -10.73
CA VAL A 263 -0.03 -6.72 -11.12
C VAL A 263 -0.64 -8.08 -10.77
N LEU A 264 -1.82 -8.06 -10.17
CA LEU A 264 -2.66 -9.24 -10.00
C LEU A 264 -3.93 -9.16 -10.86
N GLY A 265 -4.24 -10.26 -11.53
CA GLY A 265 -5.42 -10.38 -12.38
C GLY A 265 -5.85 -11.83 -12.57
N LEU A 266 -6.76 -12.04 -13.50
CA LEU A 266 -7.22 -13.36 -13.94
C LEU A 266 -6.76 -13.63 -15.37
N GLY A 267 -6.54 -14.89 -15.74
CA GLY A 267 -6.19 -15.25 -17.12
C GLY A 267 -7.16 -14.70 -18.17
N ALA A 268 -6.65 -14.09 -19.24
CA ALA A 268 -7.48 -13.51 -20.30
C ALA A 268 -8.19 -14.56 -21.17
N ALA A 269 -7.69 -15.79 -21.22
CA ALA A 269 -8.22 -16.90 -22.04
C ALA A 269 -9.49 -17.56 -21.47
N GLY A 270 -10.24 -16.87 -20.62
CA GLY A 270 -11.52 -17.35 -20.07
C GLY A 270 -11.42 -18.19 -18.79
N GLY A 271 -10.22 -18.32 -18.20
CA GLY A 271 -10.04 -18.93 -16.87
C GLY A 271 -10.21 -17.90 -15.74
N ASP A 272 -10.69 -18.36 -14.59
CA ASP A 272 -10.67 -17.62 -13.31
C ASP A 272 -9.38 -17.89 -12.51
N GLU A 273 -8.35 -18.45 -13.17
CA GLU A 273 -7.06 -18.69 -12.52
C GLU A 273 -6.38 -17.34 -12.20
N PRO A 274 -6.08 -17.07 -10.91
CA PRO A 274 -5.29 -15.91 -10.53
C PRO A 274 -3.92 -15.93 -11.18
N ARG A 275 -3.45 -14.78 -11.64
CA ARG A 275 -2.11 -14.60 -12.19
C ARG A 275 -1.42 -13.43 -11.53
N ILE A 276 -0.11 -13.55 -11.38
CA ILE A 276 0.77 -12.50 -10.90
C ILE A 276 1.80 -12.17 -11.98
N LEU A 277 1.95 -10.88 -12.24
CA LEU A 277 2.89 -10.36 -13.23
C LEU A 277 3.79 -9.33 -12.56
N ALA A 278 5.09 -9.35 -12.89
CA ALA A 278 5.97 -8.20 -12.65
C ALA A 278 6.28 -7.51 -13.97
N ILE A 279 6.13 -6.19 -13.97
CA ILE A 279 6.42 -5.33 -15.11
C ILE A 279 7.64 -4.49 -14.77
N ASP A 280 8.60 -4.49 -15.69
CA ASP A 280 9.72 -3.56 -15.67
C ASP A 280 9.21 -2.13 -15.94
N PRO A 281 9.37 -1.20 -14.99
CA PRO A 281 8.76 0.12 -15.11
C PRO A 281 9.36 0.94 -16.26
N ALA A 282 10.63 0.74 -16.62
CA ALA A 282 11.28 1.52 -17.67
C ALA A 282 10.83 1.11 -19.09
N SER A 283 10.59 -0.19 -19.32
CA SER A 283 10.37 -0.75 -20.65
C SER A 283 8.97 -1.33 -20.90
N GLY A 284 8.20 -1.60 -19.84
CA GLY A 284 6.94 -2.35 -19.95
C GLY A 284 7.14 -3.84 -20.26
N ALA A 285 8.38 -4.34 -20.19
CA ALA A 285 8.66 -5.76 -20.32
C ALA A 285 8.07 -6.53 -19.14
N ILE A 286 7.42 -7.66 -19.43
CA ILE A 286 6.91 -8.56 -18.39
C ILE A 286 8.11 -9.40 -17.94
N ARG A 287 8.56 -9.21 -16.70
CA ARG A 287 9.69 -9.97 -16.11
C ARG A 287 9.28 -11.41 -15.84
N TYR A 288 8.07 -11.60 -15.32
CA TYR A 288 7.44 -12.91 -15.16
C TYR A 288 5.92 -12.79 -15.28
N ASP A 289 5.29 -13.91 -15.59
CA ASP A 289 3.84 -14.10 -15.61
C ASP A 289 3.53 -15.53 -15.16
N HIS A 290 3.04 -15.66 -13.93
CA HIS A 290 2.82 -16.94 -13.29
C HIS A 290 1.36 -17.16 -12.94
N ALA A 291 0.92 -18.40 -13.10
CA ALA A 291 -0.27 -18.88 -12.42
C ALA A 291 -0.05 -18.78 -10.90
N ALA A 292 -0.97 -18.14 -10.20
CA ALA A 292 -0.94 -17.93 -8.76
C ALA A 292 -2.09 -18.70 -8.11
N SER A 293 -2.31 -19.95 -8.54
CA SER A 293 -3.38 -20.81 -8.03
C SER A 293 -3.30 -21.04 -6.52
N TYR A 294 -2.11 -20.89 -5.92
CA TYR A 294 -1.89 -20.93 -4.47
C TYR A 294 -2.62 -19.80 -3.71
N LEU A 295 -2.97 -18.70 -4.38
CA LEU A 295 -3.78 -17.62 -3.81
C LEU A 295 -5.23 -18.07 -3.58
N GLY A 296 -5.71 -19.05 -4.35
CA GLY A 296 -7.05 -19.61 -4.21
C GLY A 296 -8.14 -18.63 -4.66
N GLY A 297 -9.11 -18.39 -3.78
CA GLY A 297 -10.34 -17.65 -4.07
C GLY A 297 -10.16 -16.14 -4.29
N LYS A 298 -11.20 -15.37 -3.96
CA LYS A 298 -11.25 -13.92 -4.17
C LYS A 298 -10.06 -13.21 -3.52
N ILE A 299 -9.42 -12.33 -4.29
CA ILE A 299 -8.38 -11.40 -3.81
C ILE A 299 -9.10 -10.21 -3.15
N ALA A 300 -8.84 -9.98 -1.87
CA ALA A 300 -9.41 -8.89 -1.10
C ALA A 300 -8.50 -7.66 -1.06
N ALA A 301 -7.19 -7.87 -0.90
CA ALA A 301 -6.20 -6.80 -0.82
C ALA A 301 -4.84 -7.22 -1.36
N VAL A 302 -4.11 -6.24 -1.89
CA VAL A 302 -2.71 -6.36 -2.31
C VAL A 302 -1.99 -5.12 -1.82
N LYS A 303 -0.92 -5.30 -1.05
CA LYS A 303 -0.05 -4.21 -0.58
C LYS A 303 1.41 -4.58 -0.73
N ALA A 304 2.27 -3.60 -0.92
CA ALA A 304 3.72 -3.79 -0.87
C ALA A 304 4.27 -3.10 0.37
N SER A 305 5.19 -3.77 1.06
CA SER A 305 5.94 -3.20 2.17
C SER A 305 7.27 -3.94 2.32
N GLY A 306 8.35 -3.20 2.56
CA GLY A 306 9.69 -3.78 2.59
C GLY A 306 10.00 -4.63 1.35
N PRO A 307 10.48 -5.89 1.51
CA PRO A 307 10.88 -6.73 0.38
C PRO A 307 9.71 -7.52 -0.25
N TYR A 308 8.49 -7.46 0.28
CA TYR A 308 7.42 -8.39 -0.09
C TYR A 308 6.20 -7.69 -0.69
N VAL A 309 5.43 -8.48 -1.43
CA VAL A 309 4.04 -8.20 -1.78
C VAL A 309 3.15 -9.05 -0.90
N TYR A 310 2.26 -8.40 -0.14
CA TYR A 310 1.31 -9.03 0.77
C TYR A 310 -0.04 -9.13 0.07
N ILE A 311 -0.59 -10.34 0.05
CA ILE A 311 -1.86 -10.63 -0.62
C ILE A 311 -2.81 -11.27 0.37
N VAL A 312 -3.99 -10.68 0.50
CA VAL A 312 -5.13 -11.29 1.21
C VAL A 312 -6.03 -11.94 0.17
N SER A 313 -6.10 -13.26 0.17
CA SER A 313 -6.92 -14.02 -0.77
C SER A 313 -7.43 -15.34 -0.18
N GLY A 314 -8.69 -15.68 -0.45
CA GLY A 314 -9.29 -16.92 0.02
C GLY A 314 -9.16 -17.11 1.54
N ALA A 315 -9.44 -16.04 2.29
CA ALA A 315 -9.25 -15.95 3.73
C ALA A 315 -7.80 -16.00 4.25
N ALA A 316 -6.77 -16.00 3.42
CA ALA A 316 -5.39 -16.11 3.91
C ALA A 316 -4.52 -14.93 3.48
N LEU A 317 -3.67 -14.49 4.42
CA LEU A 317 -2.57 -13.57 4.16
C LEU A 317 -1.33 -14.36 3.72
N ARG A 318 -0.69 -13.91 2.64
CA ARG A 318 0.57 -14.46 2.11
C ARG A 318 1.54 -13.34 1.77
N ALA A 319 2.83 -13.61 1.93
CA ALA A 319 3.88 -12.82 1.30
C ALA A 319 4.36 -13.49 0.01
N VAL A 320 4.64 -12.68 -0.98
CA VAL A 320 5.15 -13.06 -2.28
C VAL A 320 6.43 -12.28 -2.58
N ASP A 321 7.41 -12.97 -3.14
CA ASP A 321 8.65 -12.35 -3.63
C ASP A 321 8.34 -11.58 -4.92
N PRO A 322 8.51 -10.25 -4.96
CA PRO A 322 8.23 -9.44 -6.16
C PRO A 322 9.19 -9.70 -7.32
N ALA A 323 10.31 -10.39 -7.10
CA ALA A 323 11.27 -10.73 -8.15
C ALA A 323 10.90 -12.02 -8.88
N THR A 324 10.23 -12.97 -8.21
CA THR A 324 9.89 -14.27 -8.79
C THR A 324 8.39 -14.54 -8.88
N GLY A 325 7.55 -13.85 -8.10
CA GLY A 325 6.12 -14.14 -7.99
C GLY A 325 5.79 -15.37 -7.15
N ASP A 326 6.77 -15.97 -6.50
CA ASP A 326 6.59 -17.15 -5.65
C ASP A 326 6.12 -16.76 -4.23
N ALA A 327 5.26 -17.59 -3.65
CA ALA A 327 4.89 -17.46 -2.25
C ALA A 327 6.11 -17.72 -1.34
N VAL A 328 6.39 -16.77 -0.44
CA VAL A 328 7.46 -16.88 0.56
C VAL A 328 6.93 -17.57 1.81
N TRP A 329 5.80 -17.09 2.33
CA TRP A 329 5.14 -17.66 3.50
C TRP A 329 3.63 -17.44 3.46
N ARG A 330 2.92 -18.20 4.30
CA ARG A 330 1.49 -18.03 4.60
C ARG A 330 1.32 -17.74 6.08
N ALA A 331 0.48 -16.77 6.41
CA ALA A 331 0.24 -16.36 7.78
C ALA A 331 -0.42 -17.46 8.63
N THR A 332 -0.04 -17.53 9.89
CA THR A 332 -0.61 -18.40 10.92
C THR A 332 -1.20 -17.57 12.06
N VAL A 333 -2.21 -18.11 12.74
CA VAL A 333 -2.81 -17.47 13.92
C VAL A 333 -1.79 -17.43 15.06
N PRO A 334 -1.72 -16.34 15.84
CA PRO A 334 -0.88 -16.30 17.04
C PRO A 334 -1.20 -17.43 18.01
N PRO A 335 -0.20 -17.91 18.79
CA PRO A 335 -0.49 -18.85 19.86
C PRO A 335 -1.43 -18.20 20.88
N ARG A 336 -2.44 -18.95 21.34
CA ARG A 336 -3.34 -18.46 22.39
C ARG A 336 -2.52 -18.14 23.66
N PRO A 337 -2.77 -17.00 24.33
CA PRO A 337 -2.17 -16.75 25.64
C PRO A 337 -2.53 -17.90 26.58
N ARG A 338 -1.54 -18.42 27.29
CA ARG A 338 -1.71 -19.49 28.29
C ARG A 338 -2.21 -18.94 29.61
#